data_AF-A0A2C5XHM7-F1
#
_entry.id   AF-A0A2C5XHM7-F1
#
_cell.length_a   1.000
_cell.length_b   1.000
_cell.length_c   1.000
_cell.angle_alpha   90.00
_cell.angle_beta   90.00
_cell.angle_gamma   90.00
#
_symmetry.space_group_name_H-M   'P 1'
#
loop_
_entity.id
_entity.type
_entity.pdbx_description
1 polymer ?
#
loop_
_entity_poly.entity_id
_entity_poly.type
_entity_poly.pdbx_seq_one_letter_code
_entity_poly.pdbx_strand_id
1 'polypeptide(L)'
;MSRTRGVFLNPRVRVGYSLAAYRATHRPGAWVSAWDIFRGLWLNRLRRWASVAPDGWAVRRRLRRWERDQPAREPGSFCLVDELQVLVDNGWAHV
;
A
#
# COMPACT_ATOMS: atom_id res chain seq x y z
N MET A 1 6.36 -8.56 6.75
CA MET A 1 5.01 -9.14 6.94
C MET A 1 4.97 -9.74 8.32
N SER A 2 3.89 -9.53 9.09
CA SER A 2 3.75 -10.18 10.41
C SER A 2 3.87 -11.70 10.23
N ARG A 3 4.67 -12.36 11.08
CA ARG A 3 4.84 -13.83 11.03
C ARG A 3 3.55 -14.57 11.43
N THR A 4 2.64 -13.90 12.12
CA THR A 4 1.43 -14.49 12.71
C THR A 4 0.14 -13.97 12.08
N ARG A 5 0.17 -12.82 11.39
CA ARG A 5 -1.02 -12.23 10.74
C ARG A 5 -0.74 -11.92 9.28
N GLY A 6 -1.48 -12.59 8.39
CA GLY A 6 -1.49 -12.27 6.97
C GLY A 6 -2.05 -10.86 6.72
N VAL A 7 -1.64 -10.24 5.61
CA VAL A 7 -2.28 -9.04 5.08
C VAL A 7 -3.44 -9.50 4.21
N PHE A 8 -4.66 -9.20 4.62
CA PHE A 8 -5.87 -9.55 3.88
C PHE A 8 -6.44 -8.28 3.24
N LEU A 9 -6.62 -8.32 1.92
CA LEU A 9 -7.36 -7.29 1.19
C LEU A 9 -8.84 -7.66 1.20
N ASN A 10 -9.70 -6.71 1.54
CA ASN A 10 -11.15 -6.89 1.44
C ASN A 10 -11.63 -6.42 0.06
N PRO A 11 -11.92 -7.33 -0.90
CA PRO A 11 -12.33 -6.95 -2.26
C PRO A 11 -13.74 -6.33 -2.32
N ARG A 12 -14.45 -6.26 -1.19
CA ARG A 12 -15.77 -5.59 -1.08
C ARG A 12 -15.64 -4.09 -0.87
N VAL A 13 -14.52 -3.59 -0.34
CA VAL A 13 -14.25 -2.15 -0.24
C VAL A 13 -13.75 -1.65 -1.58
N ARG A 14 -14.50 -0.76 -2.21
CA ARG A 14 -14.29 -0.31 -3.59
C ARG A 14 -14.34 1.21 -3.62
N VAL A 15 -13.32 1.84 -4.19
CA VAL A 15 -13.26 3.30 -4.34
C VAL A 15 -13.00 3.60 -5.81
N GLY A 16 -13.82 4.48 -6.39
CA GLY A 16 -13.65 4.97 -7.75
C GLY A 16 -13.80 6.49 -7.77
N TYR A 17 -12.71 7.20 -8.03
CA TYR A 17 -12.68 8.67 -8.05
C TYR A 17 -13.29 9.27 -9.34
N SER A 18 -13.60 8.45 -10.34
CA SER A 18 -14.32 8.85 -11.55
C SER A 18 -15.53 7.95 -11.78
N LEU A 19 -16.54 8.45 -12.51
CA LEU A 19 -17.74 7.68 -12.81
C LEU A 19 -17.42 6.39 -13.58
N ALA A 20 -16.44 6.44 -14.48
CA ALA A 20 -15.97 5.26 -15.21
C ALA A 20 -15.35 4.22 -14.26
N ALA A 21 -14.47 4.65 -13.34
CA ALA A 21 -13.84 3.77 -12.36
C ALA A 21 -14.85 3.20 -11.36
N TYR A 22 -15.81 4.02 -10.91
CA TYR A 22 -16.90 3.59 -10.05
C TYR A 22 -17.73 2.48 -10.72
N ARG A 23 -18.17 2.69 -11.96
CA ARG A 23 -18.94 1.69 -12.72
C ARG A 23 -18.13 0.41 -13.00
N ALA A 24 -16.84 0.52 -13.28
CA ALA A 24 -15.98 -0.63 -13.51
C ALA A 24 -15.84 -1.51 -12.26
N THR A 25 -15.75 -0.90 -11.08
CA THR A 25 -15.59 -1.60 -9.80
C THR A 25 -16.92 -2.09 -9.22
N HIS A 26 -18.04 -1.44 -9.51
CA HIS A 26 -19.37 -1.75 -8.96
C HIS A 26 -20.25 -2.59 -9.91
N ARG A 27 -19.65 -3.43 -10.76
CA ARG A 27 -20.41 -4.39 -11.58
C ARG A 27 -21.05 -5.48 -10.71
N PRO A 28 -22.22 -6.03 -11.10
CA PRO A 28 -22.84 -7.17 -10.43
C PRO A 28 -21.88 -8.37 -10.41
N GLY A 29 -21.73 -9.02 -9.26
CA GLY A 29 -20.84 -10.17 -9.08
C GLY A 29 -19.39 -9.82 -8.73
N ALA A 30 -18.47 -10.75 -9.00
CA ALA A 30 -17.04 -10.56 -8.78
C ALA A 30 -16.45 -9.63 -9.85
N TRP A 31 -15.91 -8.48 -9.43
CA TRP A 31 -15.32 -7.50 -10.35
C TRP A 31 -13.86 -7.83 -10.72
N VAL A 32 -13.24 -8.79 -10.03
CA VAL A 32 -11.90 -9.35 -10.31
C VAL A 32 -12.03 -10.87 -10.35
N SER A 33 -11.41 -11.52 -11.35
CA SER A 33 -11.39 -12.98 -11.41
C SER A 33 -10.43 -13.58 -10.39
N ALA A 34 -10.65 -14.83 -9.98
CA ALA A 34 -9.72 -15.55 -9.09
C ALA A 34 -8.31 -15.63 -9.69
N TRP A 35 -8.20 -15.74 -11.02
CA TRP A 35 -6.94 -15.75 -11.73
C TRP A 35 -6.22 -14.40 -11.68
N ASP A 36 -6.95 -13.29 -11.83
CA ASP A 36 -6.38 -11.95 -11.70
C ASP A 36 -5.87 -11.69 -10.28
N ILE A 37 -6.59 -12.18 -9.26
CA ILE A 37 -6.12 -12.13 -7.87
C ILE A 37 -4.81 -12.91 -7.72
N PHE A 38 -4.78 -14.16 -8.20
CA PHE A 38 -3.59 -15.01 -8.12
C PHE A 38 -2.40 -14.37 -8.84
N ARG A 39 -2.59 -13.97 -10.11
CA ARG A 39 -1.57 -13.32 -10.92
C ARG A 39 -1.11 -12.01 -10.28
N GLY A 40 -2.02 -11.22 -9.72
CA GLY A 40 -1.72 -9.96 -9.02
C GLY A 40 -0.87 -10.17 -7.78
N LEU A 41 -1.17 -11.20 -6.97
CA LEU A 41 -0.37 -11.56 -5.80
C LEU A 41 1.07 -11.92 -6.17
N TRP A 42 1.26 -12.71 -7.23
CA TRP A 42 2.59 -13.10 -7.71
C TRP A 42 3.34 -11.96 -8.39
N LEU A 43 2.68 -11.19 -9.25
CA LEU A 43 3.27 -10.01 -9.89
C LEU A 43 3.75 -9.00 -8.85
N ASN A 44 2.96 -8.75 -7.81
CA ASN A 44 3.36 -7.86 -6.71
C ASN A 44 4.62 -8.40 -5.99
N ARG A 45 4.72 -9.71 -5.74
CA ARG A 45 5.92 -10.32 -5.14
C ARG A 45 7.15 -10.17 -6.05
N LEU A 46 7.01 -10.47 -7.34
CA LEU A 46 8.08 -10.36 -8.31
C LEU A 46 8.55 -8.92 -8.49
N ARG A 47 7.60 -7.98 -8.63
CA ARG A 47 7.91 -6.54 -8.70
C ARG A 47 8.63 -6.09 -7.44
N ARG A 48 8.20 -6.49 -6.24
CA ARG A 48 8.90 -6.14 -4.99
C ARG A 48 10.34 -6.67 -4.94
N TRP A 49 10.57 -7.86 -5.48
CA TRP A 49 11.92 -8.42 -5.52
C TRP A 49 12.80 -7.72 -6.56
N ALA A 50 12.24 -7.39 -7.72
CA ALA A 50 12.95 -6.74 -8.82
C ALA A 50 13.12 -5.22 -8.65
N SER A 51 12.25 -4.57 -7.88
CA SER A 51 12.27 -3.12 -7.66
C SER A 51 13.35 -2.72 -6.66
N VAL A 52 14.48 -2.24 -7.16
CA VAL A 52 15.47 -1.48 -6.38
C VAL A 52 15.18 0.02 -6.57
N ALA A 53 14.07 0.51 -6.01
CA ALA A 53 13.71 1.92 -6.18
C ALA A 53 14.67 2.84 -5.37
N PRO A 54 15.30 3.85 -6.01
CA PRO A 54 16.20 4.79 -5.32
C PRO A 54 15.49 5.66 -4.27
N ASP A 55 14.21 5.99 -4.48
CA ASP A 55 13.40 6.82 -3.56
C ASP A 55 13.25 6.20 -2.16
N GLY A 56 13.38 4.88 -2.05
CA GLY A 56 13.33 4.18 -0.77
C GLY A 56 14.54 4.45 0.13
N TRP A 57 15.64 5.02 -0.37
CA TRP A 57 16.84 5.20 0.44
C TRP A 57 16.66 6.25 1.54
N ALA A 58 16.01 7.38 1.24
CA ALA A 58 15.72 8.43 2.21
C ALA A 58 14.83 7.91 3.34
N VAL A 59 13.72 7.25 2.98
CA VAL A 59 12.80 6.59 3.93
C VAL A 59 13.54 5.57 4.79
N ARG A 60 14.34 4.67 4.18
CA ARG A 60 15.12 3.67 4.93
C ARG A 60 16.13 4.30 5.87
N ARG A 61 16.78 5.42 5.48
CA ARG A 61 17.73 6.13 6.32
C ARG A 61 17.04 6.76 7.54
N ARG A 62 15.89 7.40 7.34
CA ARG A 62 15.09 7.99 8.42
C ARG A 62 14.55 6.92 9.35
N LEU A 63 14.00 5.84 8.81
CA LEU A 63 13.51 4.70 9.59
C LEU A 63 14.64 4.11 10.45
N ARG A 64 15.83 3.88 9.87
CA ARG A 64 16.99 3.40 10.64
C ARG A 64 17.44 4.36 11.74
N ARG A 65 17.23 5.67 11.59
CA ARG A 65 17.52 6.64 12.65
C ARG A 65 16.48 6.50 13.76
N TRP A 66 15.20 6.55 13.40
CA TRP A 66 14.08 6.40 14.32
C TRP A 66 14.12 5.08 15.11
N GLU A 67 14.46 3.95 14.45
CA GLU A 67 14.60 2.63 15.10
C GLU A 67 15.75 2.56 16.11
N ARG A 68 16.73 3.49 16.09
CA ARG A 68 17.77 3.56 17.13
C ARG A 68 17.30 4.29 18.37
N ASP A 69 16.39 5.25 18.19
CA ASP A 69 15.89 6.10 19.27
C ASP A 69 14.63 5.52 19.92
N GLN A 70 14.09 4.42 19.38
CA GLN A 70 12.86 3.78 19.82
C GLN A 70 13.08 2.32 20.22
N PRO A 71 12.36 1.81 21.23
CA PRO A 71 12.42 0.40 21.62
C PRO A 71 11.67 -0.53 20.64
N ALA A 72 10.97 0.02 19.65
CA ALA A 72 10.11 -0.71 18.73
C ALA A 72 10.60 -0.66 17.28
N ARG A 73 10.24 -1.69 16.51
CA ARG A 73 10.59 -1.83 15.09
C ARG A 73 9.34 -1.70 14.23
N GLU A 74 9.43 -0.91 13.15
CA GLU A 74 8.27 -0.64 12.29
C GLU A 74 7.95 -1.83 11.38
N PRO A 75 6.82 -2.53 11.57
CA PRO A 75 6.45 -3.63 10.73
C PRO A 75 5.91 -3.10 9.39
N GLY A 76 6.52 -3.52 8.29
CA GLY A 76 6.01 -3.16 6.96
C GLY A 76 6.56 -1.86 6.40
N SER A 77 7.85 -1.59 6.66
CA SER A 77 8.64 -0.48 6.12
C SER A 77 8.54 -0.26 4.60
N PHE A 78 8.04 -1.24 3.83
CA PHE A 78 7.77 -1.12 2.40
C PHE A 78 6.52 -0.28 2.07
N CYS A 79 5.61 -0.06 3.02
CA CYS A 79 4.45 0.81 2.87
C CYS A 79 4.77 2.27 3.22
N LEU A 80 5.95 2.54 3.78
CA LEU A 80 6.34 3.88 4.16
C LEU A 80 6.65 4.70 2.92
N VAL A 81 6.01 5.84 2.83
CA VAL A 81 6.25 6.88 1.82
C VAL A 81 6.77 8.12 2.53
N ASP A 82 7.60 8.91 1.85
CA ASP A 82 8.10 10.20 2.36
C ASP A 82 7.13 11.33 2.01
N GLU A 83 5.82 11.09 2.22
CA GLU A 83 4.76 12.08 2.02
C GLU A 83 3.96 12.20 3.33
N LEU A 84 3.78 13.44 3.79
CA LEU A 84 2.93 13.70 4.94
C LEU A 84 1.50 14.00 4.46
N GLN A 85 0.52 13.32 5.04
CA GLN A 85 -0.89 13.66 4.88
C GLN A 85 -1.35 14.44 6.12
N VAL A 86 -1.71 15.71 5.92
CA VAL A 86 -2.24 16.57 6.99
C VAL A 86 -3.73 16.77 6.75
N LEU A 87 -4.53 16.62 7.81
CA LEU A 87 -5.94 17.01 7.77
C LEU A 87 -6.04 18.52 7.96
N VAL A 88 -6.53 19.22 6.94
CA VAL A 88 -6.83 20.66 6.97
C VAL A 88 -8.34 20.86 6.85
N ASP A 89 -8.81 22.09 7.08
CA ASP A 89 -10.24 22.43 7.12
C ASP A 89 -11.01 22.01 5.85
N ASN A 90 -10.32 21.92 4.71
CA ASN A 90 -10.88 21.55 3.40
C ASN A 90 -10.59 20.08 2.99
N GLY A 91 -10.05 19.24 3.88
CA GLY A 91 -9.77 17.83 3.62
C GLY A 91 -8.30 17.43 3.79
N TRP A 92 -7.85 16.44 3.02
CA TRP A 92 -6.48 15.93 3.08
C TRP A 92 -5.55 16.78 2.22
N ALA A 93 -4.48 17.31 2.81
CA ALA A 93 -3.40 18.00 2.12
C ALA A 93 -2.14 17.14 2.11
N HIS A 94 -1.45 17.13 0.96
CA HIS A 94 -0.14 16.51 0.79
C HIS A 94 0.93 17.57 1.03
N VAL A 95 1.97 17.22 1.79
CA VAL A 95 3.10 18.10 2.12
C VAL A 95 4.42 17.35 1.92
#